data_AF-A0A6A7LJ45-F1
#
_entry.id   AF-A0A6A7LJ45-F1
#
_cell.length_a   1.000
_cell.length_b   1.000
_cell.length_c   1.000
_cell.angle_alpha   90.00
_cell.angle_beta   90.00
_cell.angle_gamma   90.00
#
_symmetry.space_group_name_H-M   'P 1'
#
loop_
_entity.id
_entity.type
_entity.pdbx_description
1 polymer ?
#
loop_
_entity_poly.entity_id
_entity_poly.type
_entity_poly.pdbx_seq_one_letter_code
_entity_poly.pdbx_strand_id
1 'polypeptide(L)'
;MCYRMSSSKPTSLEERNKTLIRSFIDEIFNQHNLPSIEKYFGRDSMEVNPQAGKGGEGFRLFLTDFFKAFPDMHTTIEYMVA
;
A
#
# COMPACT_ATOMS: atom_id res chain seq x y z
N MET A 1 -23.50 30.41 11.52
CA MET A 1 -23.91 29.16 10.82
C MET A 1 -22.74 28.19 10.91
N CYS A 2 -22.72 27.30 11.91
CA CYS A 2 -21.61 26.36 12.10
C CYS A 2 -21.94 25.05 11.36
N TYR A 3 -21.19 24.73 10.32
CA TYR A 3 -21.29 23.45 9.63
C TYR A 3 -20.81 22.35 10.59
N ARG A 4 -21.74 21.51 11.05
CA ARG A 4 -21.41 20.26 11.74
C ARG A 4 -20.96 19.25 10.69
N MET A 5 -19.65 19.05 10.56
CA MET A 5 -19.11 17.92 9.81
C MET A 5 -19.51 16.64 10.55
N SER A 6 -20.55 15.97 10.06
CA SER A 6 -20.95 14.66 10.54
C SER A 6 -19.91 13.64 10.06
N SER A 7 -19.02 13.21 10.95
CA SER A 7 -18.17 12.05 10.70
C SER A 7 -19.06 10.81 10.51
N SER A 8 -19.13 10.27 9.30
CA SER A 8 -19.72 8.97 9.05
C SER A 8 -18.97 7.91 9.86
N LYS A 9 -19.71 6.99 10.49
CA LYS A 9 -19.09 5.85 11.18
C LYS A 9 -18.41 4.97 10.13
N PRO A 10 -17.18 4.47 10.38
CA PRO A 10 -16.51 3.58 9.45
C PRO A 10 -17.39 2.37 9.14
N THR A 11 -17.67 2.13 7.87
CA THR A 11 -18.32 0.89 7.44
C THR A 11 -17.31 -0.25 7.53
N SER A 12 -17.78 -1.49 7.65
CA SER A 12 -16.89 -2.67 7.69
C SER A 12 -16.00 -2.78 6.44
N LEU A 13 -16.40 -2.19 5.32
CA LEU A 13 -15.59 -2.14 4.10
C LEU A 13 -14.43 -1.14 4.20
N GLU A 14 -14.67 0.06 4.72
CA GLU A 14 -13.63 1.08 4.92
C GLU A 14 -12.52 0.56 5.84
N GLU A 15 -12.89 -0.10 6.95
CA GLU A 15 -11.91 -0.68 7.86
C GLU A 15 -11.16 -1.87 7.24
N ARG A 16 -11.81 -2.65 6.38
CA ARG A 16 -11.14 -3.70 5.60
C ARG A 16 -10.14 -3.12 4.62
N ASN A 17 -10.50 -2.04 3.91
CA ASN A 17 -9.60 -1.36 2.99
C ASN A 17 -8.38 -0.79 3.72
N LYS A 18 -8.60 -0.10 4.85
CA LYS A 18 -7.52 0.41 5.69
C LYS A 18 -6.62 -0.71 6.22
N THR A 19 -7.21 -1.85 6.61
CA THR A 19 -6.44 -3.01 7.06
C THR A 19 -5.58 -3.59 5.94
N LEU A 20 -6.13 -3.72 4.73
CA LEU A 20 -5.38 -4.20 3.57
C LEU A 20 -4.15 -3.32 3.28
N ILE A 21 -4.32 -2.00 3.32
CA ILE A 21 -3.20 -1.06 3.09
C ILE A 21 -2.18 -1.10 4.23
N ARG A 22 -2.59 -1.21 5.50
CA ARG A 22 -1.66 -1.39 6.62
C ARG A 22 -0.81 -2.64 6.46
N SER A 23 -1.43 -3.76 6.10
CA SER A 23 -0.71 -5.02 5.86
C SER A 23 0.26 -4.91 4.68
N PHE A 24 -0.13 -4.20 3.61
CA PHE A 24 0.76 -3.94 2.47
C PHE A 24 2.00 -3.15 2.88
N ILE A 25 1.82 -2.04 3.61
CA ILE A 25 2.94 -1.21 4.09
C ILE A 25 3.86 -2.02 5.01
N ASP A 26 3.29 -2.77 5.95
CA ASP A 26 4.11 -3.55 6.88
C ASP A 26 4.86 -4.70 6.19
N GLU A 27 4.16 -5.56 5.45
CA GLU A 27 4.78 -6.73 4.81
C GLU A 27 5.75 -6.33 3.70
N ILE A 28 5.39 -5.35 2.85
CA ILE A 28 6.18 -5.04 1.66
C ILE A 28 7.25 -3.98 1.95
N PHE A 29 6.90 -2.88 2.62
CA PHE A 29 7.84 -1.78 2.85
C PHE A 29 8.65 -1.94 4.13
N ASN A 30 8.08 -2.39 5.24
CA ASN A 30 8.83 -2.46 6.50
C ASN A 30 9.56 -3.80 6.67
N GLN A 31 8.97 -4.90 6.23
CA GLN A 31 9.57 -6.24 6.31
C GLN A 31 10.32 -6.66 5.04
N HIS A 32 10.24 -5.86 3.96
CA HIS A 32 10.82 -6.18 2.65
C HIS A 32 10.42 -7.57 2.10
N ASN A 33 9.21 -8.07 2.43
CA ASN A 33 8.72 -9.40 2.06
C ASN A 33 8.09 -9.41 0.64
N LEU A 34 8.94 -9.24 -0.36
CA LEU A 34 8.54 -9.18 -1.77
C LEU A 34 7.82 -10.43 -2.32
N PRO A 35 8.05 -11.66 -1.85
CA PRO A 35 7.25 -12.83 -2.27
C PRO A 35 5.75 -12.68 -2.00
N SER A 36 5.35 -11.85 -1.04
CA SER A 36 3.94 -11.64 -0.67
C SER A 36 3.22 -10.59 -1.53
N ILE A 37 3.93 -9.92 -2.46
CA ILE A 37 3.44 -8.73 -3.15
C ILE A 37 2.15 -8.98 -3.94
N GLU A 38 2.00 -10.15 -4.57
CA GLU A 38 0.84 -10.49 -5.41
C GLU A 38 -0.48 -10.54 -4.64
N LYS A 39 -0.44 -10.68 -3.30
CA LYS A 39 -1.64 -10.62 -2.44
C LYS A 39 -2.37 -9.27 -2.55
N TYR A 40 -1.64 -8.20 -2.92
CA TYR A 40 -2.12 -6.82 -2.89
C TYR A 40 -2.49 -6.27 -4.27
N PHE A 41 -2.20 -7.02 -5.33
CA PHE A 41 -2.47 -6.61 -6.71
C PHE A 41 -3.63 -7.45 -7.27
N GLY A 42 -4.70 -6.78 -7.69
CA GLY A 42 -5.80 -7.42 -8.41
C GLY A 42 -5.37 -7.87 -9.81
N ARG A 43 -6.09 -8.80 -10.44
CA ARG A 43 -5.76 -9.26 -11.81
C ARG A 43 -5.66 -8.13 -12.83
N ASP A 44 -6.45 -7.08 -12.65
CA ASP A 44 -6.52 -5.92 -13.54
C ASP A 44 -5.77 -4.70 -12.96
N SER A 45 -4.98 -4.87 -11.89
CA SER A 45 -4.22 -3.76 -11.32
C SER A 45 -3.15 -3.31 -12.31
N MET A 46 -3.32 -2.10 -12.83
CA MET A 46 -2.32 -1.44 -13.64
C MET A 46 -1.52 -0.52 -12.74
N GLU A 47 -0.27 -0.89 -12.48
CA GLU A 47 0.66 0.05 -11.88
C GLU A 47 1.00 1.11 -12.93
N VAL A 48 0.70 2.37 -12.59
CA VAL A 48 0.82 3.51 -13.52
C VAL A 48 2.21 4.14 -13.44
N ASN A 49 2.98 3.82 -12.39
CA ASN A 49 4.33 4.34 -12.26
C ASN A 49 5.21 3.82 -13.42
N PRO A 50 5.77 4.69 -14.29
CA PRO A 50 6.60 4.25 -15.41
C PRO A 50 7.85 3.48 -14.99
N GLN A 51 8.29 3.65 -13.73
CA GLN A 51 9.46 2.97 -13.16
C GLN A 51 9.10 1.58 -12.62
N ALA A 52 7.83 1.33 -12.34
CA ALA A 52 7.33 0.02 -11.97
C ALA A 52 6.76 -0.64 -13.23
N GLY A 53 7.22 -1.86 -13.53
CA GLY A 53 6.59 -2.60 -14.63
C GLY A 53 5.10 -2.85 -14.37
N LYS A 54 4.40 -3.46 -15.34
CA LYS A 54 2.97 -3.75 -15.20
C LYS A 54 2.70 -4.75 -14.07
N GLY A 55 1.73 -4.41 -13.22
CA GLY A 55 1.21 -5.29 -12.16
C GLY A 55 2.22 -5.59 -11.04
N GLY A 56 1.88 -6.57 -10.20
CA GLY A 56 2.68 -6.90 -9.00
C GLY A 56 4.11 -7.34 -9.30
N GLU A 57 4.35 -8.05 -10.42
CA GLU A 57 5.71 -8.46 -10.80
C GLU A 57 6.60 -7.28 -11.18
N GLY A 58 6.07 -6.32 -11.95
CA GLY A 58 6.83 -5.12 -12.32
C GLY A 58 7.16 -4.25 -11.10
N PHE A 59 6.22 -4.13 -10.17
CA PHE A 59 6.45 -3.43 -8.90
C PHE A 59 7.46 -4.17 -8.02
N ARG A 60 7.44 -5.51 -8.00
CA ARG A 60 8.41 -6.35 -7.28
C ARG A 60 9.85 -6.09 -7.73
N LEU A 61 10.06 -5.99 -9.04
CA LEU A 61 11.39 -5.72 -9.60
C LEU A 61 11.89 -4.33 -9.18
N PHE A 62 11.04 -3.31 -9.28
CA PHE A 62 11.35 -1.97 -8.80
C PHE A 62 11.74 -1.96 -7.31
N LEU A 63 10.92 -2.57 -6.45
CA LEU A 63 11.19 -2.62 -5.02
C LEU A 63 12.45 -3.40 -4.66
N THR A 64 12.81 -4.42 -5.46
CA THR A 64 14.04 -5.19 -5.26
C THR A 64 15.27 -4.29 -5.31
N ASP A 65 15.34 -3.38 -6.29
CA ASP A 65 16.47 -2.47 -6.42
C ASP A 65 16.35 -1.29 -5.46
N PHE A 66 15.13 -0.84 -5.17
CA PHE A 66 14.88 0.22 -4.19
C PHE A 66 15.35 -0.16 -2.78
N PHE A 67 15.02 -1.36 -2.28
CA PHE A 67 15.45 -1.81 -0.95
C PHE A 67 16.94 -2.14 -0.87
N LYS A 68 17.60 -2.46 -1.99
CA LYS A 68 19.07 -2.54 -2.02
C LYS A 68 19.70 -1.15 -1.82
N ALA A 69 19.11 -0.11 -2.40
CA ALA A 69 19.60 1.26 -2.28
C ALA A 69 19.28 1.86 -0.89
N PHE A 70 18.15 1.47 -0.29
CA PHE A 70 17.67 1.98 0.99
C PHE A 70 17.33 0.80 1.95
N PRO A 71 18.34 0.08 2.46
CA PRO A 71 18.13 -1.14 3.23
C PRO A 71 17.50 -0.92 4.61
N ASP A 72 17.55 0.30 5.12
CA ASP A 72 17.00 0.74 6.41
C ASP A 72 15.67 1.50 6.26
N MET A 73 15.09 1.52 5.06
CA MET A 73 13.83 2.19 4.80
C MET A 73 12.72 1.66 5.71
N HIS A 74 11.96 2.57 6.29
CA HIS A 74 10.80 2.26 7.11
C HIS A 74 9.71 3.30 6.89
N THR A 75 8.47 2.84 6.81
CA THR A 75 7.28 3.65 6.58
C THR A 75 6.40 3.69 7.83
N THR A 76 6.02 4.90 8.24
CA THR A 76 5.01 5.14 9.27
C THR A 76 3.77 5.76 8.62
N ILE A 77 2.60 5.20 8.91
CA ILE A 77 1.32 5.74 8.41
C ILE A 77 0.82 6.77 9.41
N GLU A 78 0.94 8.06 9.08
CA GLU A 78 0.44 9.15 9.93
C GLU A 78 -1.08 9.31 9.86
N TYR A 79 -1.66 9.07 8.67
CA TYR A 79 -3.08 9.28 8.44
C TYR A 79 -3.61 8.43 7.27
N MET A 80 -4.87 7.98 7.37
CA MET A 80 -5.57 7.26 6.30
C MET A 80 -7.04 7.63 6.21
N VAL A 81 -7.54 7.72 4.98
CA VAL A 81 -8.95 7.93 4.64
C VAL A 81 -9.40 6.75 3.76
N ALA A 82 -10.63 6.29 3.98
CA ALA A 82 -11.31 5.32 3.14
C ALA A 82 -12.76 5.76 2.95
#